data_AF-A0A537KB47-F1
#
_entry.id   AF-A0A537KB47-F1
#
_cell.length_a   1.000
_cell.length_b   1.000
_cell.length_c   1.000
_cell.angle_alpha   90.00
_cell.angle_beta   90.00
_cell.angle_gamma   90.00
#
_symmetry.space_group_name_H-M   'P 1'
#
loop_
_entity.id
_entity.type
_entity.pdbx_description
1 polymer ?
#
loop_
_entity_poly.entity_id
_entity_poly.type
_entity_poly.pdbx_seq_one_letter_code
_entity_poly.pdbx_strand_id
1 'polypeptide(L)'
;MAPARDQMGFELPPRSVFEPPSYPNIWFYVRDTLVPSHAGAVELVTGWLRDRCGLVNDFTGFKPPEASDAQARLRGLQPWPDAPDAARSHAHDLHIRYYYVALRQTRCERAASPAGAGQGDYFRLAGSVHYEVEDEHPLHPYDDGCPYCGRTGTYAGADDLFAGVHEPLGLELLCRGTIRGERVTLADGRPMTPLTALGERYAVVIHRLRPSRPDMNIVDLAVVLIGPKRGAP
;
A
#
# COMPACT_ATOMS: atom_id res chain seq x y z
N MET A 1 13.39 19.23 10.42
CA MET A 1 12.37 20.01 9.68
C MET A 1 11.01 19.48 10.11
N ALA A 2 10.08 20.34 10.53
CA ALA A 2 8.75 19.88 10.94
C ALA A 2 7.97 19.32 9.72
N PRO A 3 7.15 18.28 9.89
CA PRO A 3 6.32 17.76 8.82
C PRO A 3 5.35 18.83 8.28
N ALA A 4 5.19 18.89 6.96
CA ALA A 4 4.20 19.74 6.31
C ALA A 4 2.85 19.02 6.26
N ARG A 5 1.76 19.74 6.52
CA ARG A 5 0.39 19.22 6.49
C ARG A 5 -0.06 19.01 5.05
N ASP A 6 -0.64 17.85 4.76
CA ASP A 6 -1.38 17.64 3.51
C ASP A 6 -2.78 18.28 3.57
N GLN A 7 -3.56 18.15 2.49
CA GLN A 7 -4.90 18.74 2.36
C GLN A 7 -5.88 18.30 3.48
N MET A 8 -5.63 17.17 4.14
CA MET A 8 -6.45 16.64 5.22
C MET A 8 -5.80 16.83 6.61
N GLY A 9 -4.70 17.58 6.67
CA GLY A 9 -4.02 17.91 7.92
C GLY A 9 -3.10 16.81 8.45
N PHE A 10 -2.75 15.79 7.66
CA PHE A 10 -1.76 14.80 8.06
C PHE A 10 -0.36 15.41 8.02
N GLU A 11 0.34 15.34 9.14
CA GLU A 11 1.72 15.82 9.28
C GLU A 11 2.73 14.77 8.81
N LEU A 12 2.79 14.52 7.51
CA LEU A 12 3.68 13.52 6.92
C LEU A 12 5.14 14.03 6.82
N PRO A 13 6.16 13.21 7.10
CA PRO A 13 7.56 13.62 7.03
C PRO A 13 8.02 13.87 5.57
N PRO A 14 9.16 14.54 5.36
CA PRO A 14 9.76 14.68 4.02
C PRO A 14 10.24 13.34 3.44
N ARG A 15 10.29 13.22 2.10
CA ARG A 15 10.81 12.00 1.44
C ARG A 15 12.24 11.63 1.87
N SER A 16 13.02 12.62 2.30
CA SER A 16 14.41 12.45 2.73
C SER A 16 14.56 11.67 4.04
N VAL A 17 13.45 11.28 4.69
CA VAL A 17 13.48 10.29 5.77
C VAL A 17 13.81 8.89 5.24
N PHE A 18 13.49 8.60 3.97
CA PHE A 18 13.72 7.31 3.33
C PHE A 18 15.00 7.34 2.47
N GLU A 19 15.75 6.24 2.44
CA GLU A 19 17.02 6.11 1.72
C GLU A 19 17.01 4.81 0.88
N PRO A 20 17.08 4.86 -0.46
CA PRO A 20 17.10 6.06 -1.29
C PRO A 20 15.81 6.88 -1.16
N PRO A 21 15.84 8.20 -1.44
CA PRO A 21 14.67 9.06 -1.31
C PRO A 21 13.51 8.69 -2.27
N SER A 22 12.61 7.84 -1.79
CA SER A 22 11.33 7.49 -2.41
C SER A 22 10.20 7.72 -1.42
N TYR A 23 9.10 8.32 -1.86
CA TYR A 23 7.98 8.62 -0.99
C TYR A 23 6.99 7.45 -0.91
N PRO A 24 6.72 6.89 0.28
CA PRO A 24 5.73 5.82 0.44
C PRO A 24 4.32 6.30 0.08
N ASN A 25 3.60 5.50 -0.71
CA ASN A 25 2.27 5.81 -1.20
C ASN A 25 1.12 5.27 -0.32
N ILE A 26 1.42 4.54 0.76
CA ILE A 26 0.47 4.18 1.81
C ILE A 26 1.03 4.44 3.20
N TRP A 27 0.20 4.97 4.08
CA TRP A 27 0.53 5.26 5.47
C TRP A 27 -0.51 4.68 6.40
N PHE A 28 -0.07 3.91 7.38
CA PHE A 28 -0.93 3.35 8.41
C PHE A 28 -0.72 4.11 9.71
N TYR A 29 -1.82 4.51 10.33
CA TYR A 29 -1.89 5.19 11.60
C TYR A 29 -2.68 4.31 12.56
N VAL A 30 -1.99 3.68 13.51
CA VAL A 30 -2.59 2.81 14.53
C VAL A 30 -2.69 3.58 15.83
N ARG A 31 -3.90 3.70 16.39
CA ARG A 31 -4.13 4.33 17.70
C ARG A 31 -3.23 3.68 18.75
N ASP A 32 -2.55 4.49 19.54
CA ASP A 32 -1.66 4.00 20.59
C ASP A 32 -2.39 3.26 21.72
N THR A 33 -3.71 3.44 21.84
CA THR A 33 -4.55 2.65 22.75
C THR A 33 -4.76 1.20 22.30
N LEU A 34 -4.47 0.85 21.04
CA LEU A 34 -4.63 -0.52 20.53
C LEU A 34 -3.42 -1.41 20.83
N VAL A 35 -2.23 -0.81 20.91
CA VAL A 35 -0.95 -1.52 21.00
C VAL A 35 0.03 -0.72 21.84
N PRO A 36 0.86 -1.34 22.68
CA PRO A 36 1.70 -0.62 23.64
C PRO A 36 2.93 0.07 23.02
N SER A 37 3.23 -0.21 21.74
CA SER A 37 4.45 0.28 21.09
C SER A 37 4.32 0.38 19.57
N HIS A 38 5.24 1.11 18.95
CA HIS A 38 5.35 1.18 17.49
C HIS A 38 5.63 -0.20 16.87
N ALA A 39 6.44 -1.04 17.52
CA ALA A 39 6.65 -2.42 17.07
C ALA A 39 5.34 -3.24 17.09
N GLY A 40 4.49 -3.03 18.10
CA GLY A 40 3.15 -3.62 18.14
C GLY A 40 2.24 -3.12 17.02
N ALA A 41 2.33 -1.84 16.65
CA ALA A 41 1.59 -1.29 15.51
C ALA A 41 2.05 -1.90 14.18
N VAL A 42 3.36 -2.07 14.00
CA VAL A 42 3.92 -2.75 12.83
C VAL A 42 3.40 -4.18 12.75
N GLU A 43 3.53 -4.97 13.82
CA GLU A 43 3.07 -6.36 13.84
C GLU A 43 1.55 -6.49 13.61
N LEU A 44 0.74 -5.58 14.17
CA LEU A 44 -0.70 -5.57 13.93
C LEU A 44 -1.02 -5.42 12.44
N VAL A 45 -0.36 -4.49 11.75
CA VAL A 45 -0.62 -4.21 10.33
C VAL A 45 -0.03 -5.28 9.44
N THR A 46 1.26 -5.57 9.56
CA THR A 46 1.94 -6.54 8.69
C THR A 46 1.42 -7.96 8.92
N GLY A 47 1.14 -8.32 10.18
CA GLY A 47 0.54 -9.61 10.52
C GLY A 47 -0.87 -9.76 9.96
N TRP A 48 -1.72 -8.74 10.03
CA TRP A 48 -3.04 -8.80 9.42
C TRP A 48 -2.98 -8.91 7.90
N LEU A 49 -2.12 -8.12 7.25
CA LEU A 49 -1.90 -8.20 5.80
C LEU A 49 -1.42 -9.60 5.38
N ARG A 50 -0.48 -10.18 6.12
CA ARG A 50 -0.01 -11.56 5.91
C ARG A 50 -1.15 -12.57 6.05
N ASP A 51 -1.84 -12.54 7.18
CA ASP A 51 -2.77 -13.61 7.56
C ASP A 51 -4.12 -13.52 6.84
N ARG A 52 -4.51 -12.32 6.37
CA ARG A 52 -5.83 -12.06 5.77
C ARG A 52 -5.77 -11.69 4.30
N CYS A 53 -4.74 -10.97 3.86
CA CYS A 53 -4.54 -10.62 2.45
C CYS A 53 -3.61 -11.60 1.72
N GLY A 54 -2.89 -12.46 2.44
CA GLY A 54 -1.92 -13.38 1.84
C GLY A 54 -0.61 -12.72 1.41
N LEU A 55 -0.32 -11.50 1.90
CA LEU A 55 0.94 -10.80 1.62
C LEU A 55 2.08 -11.43 2.40
N VAL A 56 2.90 -12.25 1.74
CA VAL A 56 3.98 -13.02 2.35
C VAL A 56 5.34 -12.57 1.82
N ASN A 57 6.39 -12.74 2.63
CA ASN A 57 7.76 -12.51 2.17
C ASN A 57 8.35 -13.84 1.67
N ASP A 58 8.26 -14.08 0.36
CA ASP A 58 8.81 -15.27 -0.31
C ASP A 58 9.83 -14.90 -1.40
N PHE A 59 10.40 -13.69 -1.35
CA PHE A 59 11.47 -13.27 -2.24
C PHE A 59 12.74 -14.11 -2.02
N THR A 60 13.40 -14.49 -3.12
CA THR A 60 14.68 -15.21 -3.06
C THR A 60 15.85 -14.21 -3.12
N GLY A 61 16.77 -14.25 -2.15
CA GLY A 61 17.96 -13.37 -2.10
C GLY A 61 18.14 -12.59 -0.80
N PHE A 62 19.30 -11.94 -0.62
CA PHE A 62 19.64 -11.19 0.59
C PHE A 62 19.57 -9.68 0.36
N LYS A 63 18.82 -9.00 1.24
CA LYS A 63 18.53 -7.56 1.38
C LYS A 63 17.22 -7.10 0.70
N PRO A 64 16.30 -6.46 1.45
CA PRO A 64 15.13 -5.81 0.85
C PRO A 64 15.57 -4.70 -0.14
N PRO A 65 14.90 -4.57 -1.29
CA PRO A 65 15.17 -3.51 -2.25
C PRO A 65 14.87 -2.14 -1.62
N GLU A 66 15.59 -1.13 -2.12
CA GLU A 66 15.39 0.29 -1.75
C GLU A 66 15.43 0.55 -0.23
N ALA A 67 16.26 -0.22 0.48
CA ALA A 67 16.43 -0.20 1.93
C ALA A 67 15.11 -0.22 2.73
N SER A 68 14.09 -0.88 2.18
CA SER A 68 12.91 -1.21 2.96
C SER A 68 13.27 -2.11 4.15
N ASP A 69 12.48 -2.04 5.22
CA ASP A 69 12.73 -2.84 6.42
C ASP A 69 12.26 -4.27 6.27
N ALA A 70 11.20 -4.43 5.49
CA ALA A 70 10.62 -5.69 5.09
C ALA A 70 9.89 -5.50 3.76
N GLN A 71 9.64 -6.60 3.07
CA GLN A 71 8.83 -6.63 1.86
C GLN A 71 7.91 -7.84 1.90
N ALA A 72 6.80 -7.77 1.18
CA ALA A 72 5.88 -8.86 0.98
C ALA A 72 5.23 -8.75 -0.39
N ARG A 73 4.76 -9.88 -0.91
CA ARG A 73 3.98 -9.93 -2.14
C ARG A 73 2.80 -10.88 -2.03
N LEU A 74 1.82 -10.64 -2.88
CA LEU A 74 0.71 -11.53 -3.17
C LEU A 74 0.79 -11.88 -4.65
N ARG A 75 1.01 -13.16 -4.94
CA ARG A 75 1.26 -13.66 -6.29
C ARG A 75 0.02 -14.16 -6.99
N GLY A 76 0.14 -14.33 -8.31
CA GLY A 76 -0.85 -15.06 -9.10
C GLY A 76 -2.20 -14.36 -9.15
N LEU A 77 -2.16 -13.03 -9.27
CA LEU A 77 -3.36 -12.20 -9.38
C LEU A 77 -3.86 -12.21 -10.83
N GLN A 78 -5.19 -12.32 -10.99
CA GLN A 78 -5.92 -12.27 -12.26
C GLN A 78 -5.33 -13.22 -13.32
N PRO A 79 -5.86 -14.46 -13.44
CA PRO A 79 -5.37 -15.43 -14.41
C PRO A 79 -5.35 -14.83 -15.81
N TRP A 80 -4.14 -14.65 -16.36
CA TRP A 80 -3.94 -14.03 -17.67
C TRP A 80 -4.60 -14.76 -18.84
N PRO A 81 -4.83 -16.10 -18.83
CA PRO A 81 -5.55 -16.76 -19.92
C PRO A 81 -7.02 -16.33 -20.03
N ASP A 82 -7.61 -15.85 -18.93
CA ASP A 82 -9.01 -15.44 -18.83
C ASP A 82 -9.19 -13.93 -19.03
N ALA A 83 -8.11 -13.22 -19.39
CA ALA A 83 -8.13 -11.77 -19.57
C ALA A 83 -8.94 -11.35 -20.82
N PRO A 84 -9.54 -10.15 -20.82
CA PRO A 84 -10.27 -9.61 -21.98
C PRO A 84 -9.44 -9.56 -23.28
N ASP A 85 -8.12 -9.38 -23.16
CA ASP A 85 -7.15 -9.52 -24.23
C ASP A 85 -5.98 -10.39 -23.76
N ALA A 86 -6.19 -11.71 -23.78
CA ALA A 86 -5.19 -12.69 -23.36
C ALA A 86 -3.86 -12.59 -24.14
N ALA A 87 -3.87 -12.02 -25.36
CA ALA A 87 -2.65 -11.85 -26.16
C ALA A 87 -1.72 -10.76 -25.61
N ARG A 88 -2.26 -9.82 -24.82
CA ARG A 88 -1.54 -8.70 -24.19
C ARG A 88 -1.43 -8.83 -22.67
N SER A 89 -2.03 -9.87 -22.11
CA SER A 89 -2.05 -10.11 -20.66
C SER A 89 -0.86 -10.96 -20.22
N HIS A 90 -0.50 -10.82 -18.95
CA HIS A 90 0.55 -11.59 -18.28
C HIS A 90 0.17 -11.81 -16.81
N ALA A 91 0.97 -12.58 -16.09
CA ALA A 91 0.80 -12.79 -14.65
C ALA A 91 1.17 -11.52 -13.87
N HIS A 92 0.49 -11.27 -12.75
CA HIS A 92 0.68 -10.07 -11.95
C HIS A 92 0.82 -10.38 -10.46
N ASP A 93 1.58 -9.51 -9.79
CA ASP A 93 1.79 -9.53 -8.36
C ASP A 93 1.43 -8.18 -7.73
N LEU A 94 1.02 -8.22 -6.47
CA LEU A 94 0.93 -7.04 -5.61
C LEU A 94 2.14 -7.05 -4.68
N HIS A 95 2.97 -6.02 -4.76
CA HIS A 95 4.14 -5.86 -3.92
C HIS A 95 3.91 -4.77 -2.89
N ILE A 96 4.42 -4.98 -1.67
CA ILE A 96 4.53 -3.94 -0.65
C ILE A 96 5.91 -3.96 -0.01
N ARG A 97 6.52 -2.78 0.08
CA ARG A 97 7.74 -2.51 0.82
C ARG A 97 7.39 -1.70 2.05
N TYR A 98 7.83 -2.13 3.23
CA TYR A 98 7.50 -1.50 4.52
C TYR A 98 8.65 -0.62 5.01
N TYR A 99 8.30 0.55 5.56
CA TYR A 99 9.24 1.53 6.12
C TYR A 99 8.78 1.98 7.51
N TYR A 100 9.51 1.57 8.54
CA TYR A 100 9.26 1.84 9.96
C TYR A 100 10.53 2.05 10.79
N VAL A 101 11.71 1.53 10.41
CA VAL A 101 12.99 1.82 11.10
C VAL A 101 13.40 3.27 10.86
N ALA A 102 13.35 3.74 9.61
CA ALA A 102 13.69 5.11 9.25
C ALA A 102 12.82 6.13 10.03
N LEU A 103 11.54 5.81 10.21
CA LEU A 103 10.63 6.62 11.02
C LEU A 103 11.09 6.68 12.48
N ARG A 104 11.47 5.55 13.10
CA ARG A 104 12.01 5.54 14.48
C ARG A 104 13.31 6.32 14.62
N GLN A 105 14.24 6.13 13.68
CA GLN A 105 15.55 6.80 13.70
C GLN A 105 15.41 8.33 13.59
N THR A 106 14.38 8.80 12.90
CA THR A 106 14.06 10.22 12.71
C THR A 106 13.00 10.75 13.68
N ARG A 107 12.58 9.95 14.67
CA ARG A 107 11.53 10.29 15.66
C ARG A 107 10.20 10.69 15.03
N CYS A 108 9.94 10.11 13.88
CA CYS A 108 8.76 10.30 13.06
C CYS A 108 7.82 9.09 13.15
N GLU A 109 7.97 8.17 14.10
CA GLU A 109 7.10 6.99 14.26
C GLU A 109 5.78 7.30 14.99
N ARG A 110 5.67 8.48 15.63
CA ARG A 110 4.46 8.97 16.28
C ARG A 110 3.90 10.19 15.55
N ALA A 111 2.58 10.34 15.59
CA ALA A 111 1.88 11.50 15.08
C ALA A 111 0.61 11.76 15.89
N ALA A 112 0.28 13.04 16.09
CA ALA A 112 -1.02 13.43 16.60
C ALA A 112 -2.10 13.14 15.55
N SER A 113 -3.34 12.98 16.01
CA SER A 113 -4.49 12.82 15.12
C SER A 113 -4.63 13.99 14.14
N PRO A 114 -4.89 13.72 12.85
CA PRO A 114 -5.26 14.76 11.89
C PRO A 114 -6.56 15.45 12.30
N ALA A 115 -6.75 16.67 11.82
CA ALA A 115 -7.99 17.40 12.04
C ALA A 115 -9.20 16.57 11.56
N GLY A 116 -10.15 16.28 12.45
CA GLY A 116 -11.37 15.52 12.13
C GLY A 116 -11.32 14.01 12.41
N ALA A 117 -10.16 13.42 12.72
CA ALA A 117 -10.02 11.98 13.00
C ALA A 117 -10.22 11.58 14.49
N GLY A 118 -10.67 12.53 15.32
CA GLY A 118 -10.86 12.38 16.78
C GLY A 118 -9.55 12.54 17.58
N GLN A 119 -9.61 12.99 18.83
CA GLN A 119 -8.40 13.25 19.64
C GLN A 119 -7.57 11.99 19.94
N GLY A 120 -6.25 12.14 20.09
CA GLY A 120 -5.31 11.12 20.57
C GLY A 120 -4.11 10.89 19.64
N ASP A 121 -3.16 10.09 20.11
CA ASP A 121 -1.90 9.82 19.41
C ASP A 121 -1.97 8.53 18.58
N TYR A 122 -1.09 8.47 17.59
CA TYR A 122 -0.95 7.35 16.68
C TYR A 122 0.50 6.93 16.55
N PHE A 123 0.71 5.63 16.47
CA PHE A 123 1.89 5.05 15.84
C PHE A 123 1.69 5.00 14.34
N ARG A 124 2.73 5.33 13.56
CA ARG A 124 2.67 5.24 12.11
C ARG A 124 3.76 4.40 11.49
N LEU A 125 3.39 3.70 10.44
CA LEU A 125 4.30 3.01 9.52
C LEU A 125 3.91 3.36 8.10
N ALA A 126 4.90 3.33 7.21
CA ALA A 126 4.71 3.66 5.81
C ALA A 126 4.96 2.43 4.93
N GLY A 127 4.40 2.44 3.73
CA GLY A 127 4.65 1.43 2.71
C GLY A 127 4.62 2.00 1.31
N SER A 128 5.37 1.38 0.41
CA SER A 128 5.23 1.57 -1.04
C SER A 128 4.59 0.32 -1.59
N VAL A 129 3.37 0.46 -2.13
CA VAL A 129 2.60 -0.63 -2.73
C VAL A 129 2.47 -0.41 -4.23
N HIS A 130 2.69 -1.45 -5.02
CA HIS A 130 2.51 -1.41 -6.47
C HIS A 130 1.98 -2.75 -6.97
N TYR A 131 1.12 -2.67 -7.98
CA TYR A 131 0.61 -3.82 -8.72
C TYR A 131 1.29 -3.84 -10.09
N GLU A 132 2.04 -4.89 -10.38
CA GLU A 132 2.87 -4.98 -11.58
C GLU A 132 2.93 -6.41 -12.11
N VAL A 133 3.63 -6.59 -13.23
CA VAL A 133 3.90 -7.91 -13.82
C VAL A 133 4.71 -8.79 -12.85
N GLU A 134 4.39 -10.08 -12.78
CA GLU A 134 5.11 -11.04 -11.94
C GLU A 134 6.52 -11.29 -12.47
N ASP A 135 7.52 -10.69 -11.82
CA ASP A 135 8.95 -10.74 -12.19
C ASP A 135 9.54 -12.14 -12.43
N GLU A 136 9.02 -13.15 -11.76
CA GLU A 136 9.52 -14.52 -11.84
C GLU A 136 8.82 -15.36 -12.91
N HIS A 137 7.79 -14.82 -13.59
CA HIS A 137 7.04 -15.58 -14.59
C HIS A 137 7.90 -15.77 -15.87
N PRO A 138 8.03 -17.00 -16.41
CA PRO A 138 8.92 -17.29 -17.54
C PRO A 138 8.51 -16.60 -18.85
N LEU A 139 7.24 -16.19 -18.96
CA LEU A 139 6.72 -15.33 -20.01
C LEU A 139 6.47 -13.96 -19.38
N HIS A 140 7.51 -13.14 -19.26
CA HIS A 140 7.46 -11.77 -18.72
C HIS A 140 7.44 -10.73 -19.86
N PRO A 141 6.42 -10.67 -20.74
CA PRO A 141 6.32 -9.55 -21.65
C PRO A 141 5.75 -8.36 -20.88
N TYR A 142 6.61 -7.39 -20.58
CA TYR A 142 6.15 -6.03 -20.30
C TYR A 142 5.33 -5.54 -21.52
N ASP A 143 4.06 -5.18 -21.29
CA ASP A 143 3.15 -4.69 -22.33
C ASP A 143 2.35 -3.50 -21.81
N ASP A 144 2.63 -2.30 -22.34
CA ASP A 144 1.88 -1.07 -22.05
C ASP A 144 0.39 -1.18 -22.42
N GLY A 145 0.04 -2.11 -23.31
CA GLY A 145 -1.33 -2.43 -23.72
C GLY A 145 -2.03 -3.46 -22.84
N CYS A 146 -1.38 -3.97 -21.78
CA CYS A 146 -2.01 -4.90 -20.85
C CYS A 146 -3.33 -4.30 -20.29
N PRO A 147 -4.45 -5.03 -20.33
CA PRO A 147 -5.74 -4.51 -19.86
C PRO A 147 -5.77 -4.26 -18.34
N TYR A 148 -4.83 -4.84 -17.58
CA TYR A 148 -4.75 -4.71 -16.13
C TYR A 148 -3.69 -3.69 -15.69
N CYS A 149 -2.41 -3.91 -15.95
CA CYS A 149 -1.33 -3.02 -15.47
C CYS A 149 -0.90 -1.92 -16.47
N GLY A 150 -1.35 -1.98 -17.74
CA GLY A 150 -0.86 -1.09 -18.80
C GLY A 150 -1.43 0.33 -18.81
N ARG A 151 -0.92 1.18 -19.71
CA ARG A 151 -1.42 2.54 -20.00
C ARG A 151 -2.70 2.50 -20.83
N THR A 152 -3.77 1.96 -20.23
CA THR A 152 -5.08 1.80 -20.87
C THR A 152 -6.18 2.51 -20.08
N GLY A 153 -7.31 2.79 -20.73
CA GLY A 153 -8.47 3.42 -20.07
C GLY A 153 -8.14 4.75 -19.39
N THR A 154 -8.46 4.87 -18.09
CA THR A 154 -8.18 6.08 -17.29
C THR A 154 -6.69 6.39 -17.13
N TYR A 155 -5.81 5.43 -17.42
CA TYR A 155 -4.35 5.54 -17.30
C TYR A 155 -3.63 5.78 -18.63
N ALA A 156 -4.36 5.94 -19.75
CA ALA A 156 -3.77 6.11 -21.07
C ALA A 156 -2.83 7.33 -21.19
N GLY A 157 -3.01 8.34 -20.35
CA GLY A 157 -2.18 9.55 -20.29
C GLY A 157 -1.10 9.54 -19.20
N ALA A 158 -0.80 8.39 -18.57
CA ALA A 158 0.22 8.32 -17.53
C ALA A 158 1.63 8.42 -18.12
N ASP A 159 2.36 9.48 -17.75
CA ASP A 159 3.74 9.71 -18.18
C ASP A 159 4.67 8.57 -17.70
N ASP A 160 4.58 8.26 -16.40
CA ASP A 160 5.36 7.19 -15.75
C ASP A 160 4.46 6.00 -15.43
N LEU A 161 4.83 4.79 -15.86
CA LEU A 161 3.98 3.61 -15.62
C LEU A 161 3.97 3.23 -14.14
N PHE A 162 5.11 3.35 -13.45
CA PHE A 162 5.23 2.94 -12.07
C PHE A 162 4.38 3.82 -11.14
N ALA A 163 4.70 5.10 -11.05
CA ALA A 163 3.99 6.06 -10.22
C ALA A 163 2.60 6.38 -10.77
N GLY A 164 2.43 6.40 -12.09
CA GLY A 164 1.18 6.80 -12.74
C GLY A 164 0.13 5.68 -12.85
N VAL A 165 0.54 4.40 -12.80
CA VAL A 165 -0.35 3.25 -13.02
C VAL A 165 -0.19 2.18 -11.94
N HIS A 166 1.01 1.61 -11.76
CA HIS A 166 1.23 0.48 -10.85
C HIS A 166 0.97 0.83 -9.39
N GLU A 167 1.42 1.99 -8.94
CA GLU A 167 1.18 2.48 -7.58
C GLU A 167 -0.31 2.75 -7.31
N PRO A 168 -1.05 3.52 -8.14
CA PRO A 168 -2.49 3.67 -7.99
C PRO A 168 -3.26 2.36 -7.97
N LEU A 169 -2.94 1.43 -8.88
CA LEU A 169 -3.56 0.10 -8.94
C LEU A 169 -3.21 -0.76 -7.72
N GLY A 170 -1.97 -0.71 -7.24
CA GLY A 170 -1.55 -1.38 -6.02
C GLY A 170 -2.34 -0.88 -4.80
N LEU A 171 -2.56 0.44 -4.71
CA LEU A 171 -3.38 1.02 -3.67
C LEU A 171 -4.87 0.66 -3.82
N GLU A 172 -5.40 0.63 -5.04
CA GLU A 172 -6.77 0.20 -5.31
C GLU A 172 -7.00 -1.24 -4.83
N LEU A 173 -6.10 -2.15 -5.22
CA LEU A 173 -6.16 -3.55 -4.85
C LEU A 173 -6.03 -3.73 -3.34
N LEU A 174 -5.01 -3.14 -2.72
CA LEU A 174 -4.79 -3.26 -1.29
C LEU A 174 -5.94 -2.65 -0.46
N CYS A 175 -6.48 -1.50 -0.86
CA CYS A 175 -7.53 -0.83 -0.10
C CYS A 175 -8.94 -1.36 -0.37
N ARG A 176 -9.23 -1.83 -1.60
CA ARG A 176 -10.60 -2.15 -2.04
C ARG A 176 -10.78 -3.53 -2.65
N GLY A 177 -9.69 -4.23 -2.96
CA GLY A 177 -9.76 -5.57 -3.52
C GLY A 177 -10.11 -5.56 -5.00
N THR A 178 -9.84 -4.43 -5.67
CA THR A 178 -10.20 -4.21 -7.06
C THR A 178 -9.02 -3.72 -7.89
N ILE A 179 -9.05 -4.04 -9.18
CA ILE A 179 -8.18 -3.47 -10.21
C ILE A 179 -9.10 -2.88 -11.27
N ARG A 180 -8.98 -1.56 -11.50
CA ARG A 180 -9.84 -0.82 -12.46
C ARG A 180 -11.33 -0.96 -12.16
N GLY A 181 -11.68 -1.07 -10.88
CA GLY A 181 -13.06 -1.23 -10.41
C GLY A 181 -13.58 -2.66 -10.42
N GLU A 182 -12.84 -3.62 -10.99
CA GLU A 182 -13.24 -5.03 -11.01
C GLU A 182 -12.66 -5.78 -9.82
N ARG A 183 -13.46 -6.67 -9.21
CA ARG A 183 -13.02 -7.47 -8.07
C ARG A 183 -11.94 -8.46 -8.49
N VAL A 184 -10.89 -8.54 -7.68
CA VAL A 184 -9.83 -9.52 -7.88
C VAL A 184 -10.13 -10.79 -7.08
N THR A 185 -9.98 -11.92 -7.78
CA THR A 185 -10.10 -13.28 -7.23
C THR A 185 -8.72 -13.91 -7.19
N LEU A 186 -8.40 -14.61 -6.11
CA LEU A 186 -7.17 -15.36 -5.92
C LEU A 186 -7.21 -16.67 -6.71
N ALA A 187 -6.06 -17.34 -6.86
CA ALA A 187 -5.94 -18.61 -7.57
C ALA A 187 -6.87 -19.73 -7.02
N ASP A 188 -7.27 -19.66 -5.75
CA ASP A 188 -8.18 -20.61 -5.13
C ASP A 188 -9.67 -20.26 -5.30
N GLY A 189 -9.99 -19.24 -6.09
CA GLY A 189 -11.34 -18.79 -6.39
C GLY A 189 -11.96 -17.88 -5.33
N ARG A 190 -11.27 -17.58 -4.22
CA ARG A 190 -11.77 -16.64 -3.21
C ARG A 190 -11.48 -15.20 -3.62
N PRO A 191 -12.35 -14.22 -3.27
CA PRO A 191 -12.02 -12.82 -3.46
C PRO A 191 -10.81 -12.43 -2.60
N MET A 192 -9.96 -11.55 -3.12
CA MET A 192 -8.89 -10.95 -2.34
C MET A 192 -9.48 -10.13 -1.17
N THR A 193 -8.92 -10.29 0.03
CA THR A 193 -9.38 -9.54 1.21
C THR A 193 -8.77 -8.14 1.21
N PRO A 194 -9.55 -7.06 1.11
CA PRO A 194 -9.04 -5.69 1.14
C PRO A 194 -8.86 -5.15 2.56
N LEU A 195 -8.06 -4.09 2.73
CA LEU A 195 -7.91 -3.39 4.02
C LEU A 195 -9.22 -2.89 4.62
N THR A 196 -10.26 -2.62 3.82
CA THR A 196 -11.59 -2.27 4.37
C THR A 196 -12.17 -3.39 5.25
N ALA A 197 -11.81 -4.65 5.02
CA ALA A 197 -12.22 -5.79 5.85
C ALA A 197 -11.61 -5.77 7.25
N LEU A 198 -10.51 -5.02 7.48
CA LEU A 198 -9.98 -4.78 8.83
C LEU A 198 -11.03 -4.09 9.74
N GLY A 199 -11.99 -3.38 9.12
CA GLY A 199 -13.17 -2.79 9.76
C GLY A 199 -14.09 -3.79 10.49
N GLU A 200 -13.97 -5.09 10.21
CA GLU A 200 -14.64 -6.14 10.98
C GLU A 200 -14.20 -6.12 12.45
N ARG A 201 -12.92 -5.87 12.70
CA ARG A 201 -12.28 -5.90 14.02
C ARG A 201 -12.04 -4.52 14.62
N TYR A 202 -11.74 -3.53 13.79
CA TYR A 202 -11.32 -2.19 14.21
C TYR A 202 -12.23 -1.11 13.62
N ALA A 203 -12.17 0.10 14.16
CA ALA A 203 -12.66 1.27 13.44
C ALA A 203 -11.59 1.66 12.40
N VAL A 204 -11.92 1.51 11.12
CA VAL A 204 -10.98 1.77 10.01
C VAL A 204 -11.53 2.88 9.12
N VAL A 205 -10.69 3.88 8.84
CA VAL A 205 -10.96 4.94 7.86
C VAL A 205 -9.81 4.99 6.87
N ILE A 206 -10.12 4.96 5.58
CA ILE A 206 -9.12 5.03 4.50
C ILE A 206 -9.37 6.31 3.72
N HIS A 207 -8.39 7.21 3.74
CA HIS A 207 -8.36 8.40 2.90
C HIS A 207 -7.53 8.15 1.65
N ARG A 208 -8.07 8.55 0.48
CA ARG A 208 -7.33 8.62 -0.78
C ARG A 208 -7.05 10.08 -1.06
N LEU A 209 -5.78 10.44 -1.18
CA LEU A 209 -5.32 11.82 -1.27
C LEU A 209 -4.50 11.98 -2.55
N ARG A 210 -4.61 13.16 -3.15
CA ARG A 210 -3.67 13.59 -4.19
C ARG A 210 -2.51 14.33 -3.52
N PRO A 211 -1.27 13.82 -3.63
CA PRO A 211 -0.08 14.49 -3.14
C PRO A 211 -0.01 15.93 -3.69
N SER A 212 0.23 16.89 -2.80
CA SER A 212 0.33 18.31 -3.16
C SER A 212 1.72 18.90 -2.93
N ARG A 213 2.64 18.11 -2.35
CA ARG A 213 4.00 18.54 -2.05
C ARG A 213 4.96 18.12 -3.16
N PRO A 214 5.90 18.99 -3.56
CA PRO A 214 6.83 18.70 -4.65
C PRO A 214 7.84 17.59 -4.32
N ASP A 215 8.01 17.23 -3.04
CA ASP A 215 8.91 16.15 -2.64
C ASP A 215 8.25 14.76 -2.70
N MET A 216 6.94 14.68 -2.93
CA MET A 216 6.21 13.42 -3.07
C MET A 216 6.24 12.99 -4.53
N ASN A 217 7.09 12.01 -4.86
CA ASN A 217 7.23 11.46 -6.21
C ASN A 217 6.18 10.38 -6.54
N ILE A 218 4.94 10.60 -6.07
CA ILE A 218 3.81 9.67 -6.15
C ILE A 218 2.58 10.44 -6.65
N VAL A 219 1.67 9.79 -7.37
CA VAL A 219 0.46 10.46 -7.89
C VAL A 219 -0.77 10.26 -7.01
N ASP A 220 -0.76 9.24 -6.17
CA ASP A 220 -1.84 8.86 -5.25
C ASP A 220 -1.26 8.41 -3.91
N LEU A 221 -1.95 8.77 -2.85
CA LEU A 221 -1.58 8.44 -1.47
C LEU A 221 -2.79 7.83 -0.75
N ALA A 222 -2.58 6.75 -0.02
CA ALA A 222 -3.55 6.24 0.94
C ALA A 222 -3.10 6.52 2.38
N VAL A 223 -4.03 7.00 3.21
CA VAL A 223 -3.83 7.09 4.67
C VAL A 223 -4.89 6.27 5.38
N VAL A 224 -4.46 5.26 6.13
CA VAL A 224 -5.31 4.29 6.82
C VAL A 224 -5.25 4.56 8.31
N LEU A 225 -6.35 5.04 8.88
CA LEU A 225 -6.52 5.24 10.32
C LEU A 225 -7.16 3.98 10.92
N ILE A 226 -6.53 3.42 11.96
CA ILE A 226 -6.95 2.21 12.65
C ILE A 226 -7.14 2.55 14.14
N GLY A 227 -8.37 2.44 14.62
CA GLY A 227 -8.73 2.73 16.01
C GLY A 227 -9.64 1.67 16.64
N PRO A 228 -9.95 1.80 17.93
CA PRO A 228 -10.86 0.88 18.60
C PRO A 228 -12.26 0.97 17.99
N LYS A 229 -12.90 -0.19 17.79
CA LYS A 229 -14.29 -0.26 17.34
C LYS A 229 -15.19 0.12 18.51
N ARG A 230 -16.09 1.10 18.31
CA ARG A 230 -17.05 1.49 19.37
C ARG A 230 -17.93 0.29 19.73
N GLY A 231 -18.02 -0.01 21.03
CA GLY A 231 -18.83 -1.12 21.54
C GLY A 231 -18.15 -2.50 21.50
N ALA A 232 -16.85 -2.58 21.19
CA ALA A 232 -16.07 -3.76 21.56
C ALA A 232 -15.93 -3.78 23.10
N PRO A 233 -16.14 -4.93 23.76
CA PRO A 233 -15.99 -5.06 25.21
C PRO A 233 -14.56 -4.73 25.68
#